data_AF-A0A8X7QPU4-F1
#
_entry.id   AF-A0A8X7QPU4-F1
#
_cell.length_a   1.000
_cell.length_b   1.000
_cell.length_c   1.000
_cell.angle_alpha   90.00
_cell.angle_beta   90.00
_cell.angle_gamma   90.00
#
_symmetry.space_group_name_H-M   'P 1'
#
loop_
_entity.id
_entity.type
_entity.pdbx_description
1 polymer ?
#
loop_
_entity_poly.entity_id
_entity_poly.type
_entity_poly.pdbx_seq_one_letter_code
_entity_poly.pdbx_strand_id
1 'polypeptide(L)'
;MASATQLLSQPPSLRGNQNRYQSSLPRISFLSLNSTSKPLNRLSVKAAAAASQNSVKTPTKDAAFKHCFKKSLDGFLYCEGTKVEDIMESVERRPFYLYSKPQITRNVEAYKEALEAGAEEN
;
A
#
# COMPACT_ATOMS: atom_id res chain seq x y z
N MET A 1 -23.15 60.26 20.24
CA MET A 1 -22.87 59.20 21.24
C MET A 1 -24.13 58.33 21.30
N ALA A 2 -24.14 57.00 21.20
CA ALA A 2 -23.09 56.00 21.32
C ALA A 2 -23.39 54.82 20.36
N SER A 3 -22.31 54.14 20.00
CA SER A 3 -22.24 52.91 19.21
C SER A 3 -22.54 51.71 20.12
N ALA A 4 -23.26 50.71 19.61
CA ALA A 4 -23.37 49.39 20.24
C ALA A 4 -23.01 48.33 19.21
N THR A 5 -21.82 47.76 19.37
CA THR A 5 -21.20 46.76 18.50
C THR A 5 -21.03 45.45 19.28
N GLN A 6 -21.23 44.33 18.59
CA GLN A 6 -20.73 42.96 18.87
C GLN A 6 -21.50 42.19 19.96
N LEU A 7 -21.72 40.86 19.91
CA LEU A 7 -20.91 39.76 19.37
C LEU A 7 -21.83 38.62 18.88
N LEU A 8 -21.91 38.39 17.57
CA LEU A 8 -22.45 37.13 17.04
C LEU A 8 -21.27 36.16 16.90
N SER A 9 -21.20 35.19 17.81
CA SER A 9 -20.24 34.08 17.77
C SER A 9 -20.46 33.27 16.49
N GLN A 10 -19.52 33.34 15.55
CA GLN A 10 -19.43 32.43 14.42
C GLN A 10 -18.29 31.43 14.68
N PRO A 11 -18.50 30.12 14.46
CA PRO A 11 -17.43 29.14 14.56
C PRO A 11 -16.43 29.32 13.41
N PRO A 12 -15.13 29.07 13.63
CA PRO A 12 -14.15 29.11 12.56
C PRO A 12 -14.45 28.00 11.55
N SER A 13 -14.86 28.39 10.35
CA SER A 13 -14.93 27.51 9.20
C SER A 13 -13.53 26.97 8.94
N LEU A 14 -13.28 25.71 9.30
CA LEU A 14 -12.09 25.00 8.88
C LEU A 14 -12.11 24.95 7.34
N ARG A 15 -11.34 25.86 6.75
CA ARG A 15 -11.12 25.99 5.33
C ARG A 15 -10.33 24.77 4.88
N GLY A 16 -11.05 23.67 4.63
CA GLY A 16 -10.51 22.46 4.02
C GLY A 16 -9.87 22.86 2.70
N ASN A 17 -8.55 22.73 2.65
CA ASN A 17 -7.73 23.00 1.48
C ASN A 17 -8.29 22.17 0.32
N GLN A 18 -8.91 22.83 -0.67
CA GLN A 18 -9.29 22.20 -1.92
C GLN A 18 -8.00 21.75 -2.60
N ASN A 19 -7.60 20.50 -2.38
CA ASN A 19 -6.65 19.82 -3.24
C ASN A 19 -7.26 19.78 -4.63
N ARG A 20 -6.87 20.74 -5.46
CA ARG A 20 -7.02 20.68 -6.90
C ARG A 20 -6.34 19.38 -7.35
N TYR A 21 -7.13 18.37 -7.68
CA TYR A 21 -6.67 17.28 -8.52
C TYR A 21 -6.44 17.84 -9.93
N GLN A 22 -5.32 18.55 -10.11
CA GLN A 22 -4.72 18.70 -11.43
C GLN A 22 -3.93 17.42 -11.69
N SER A 23 -4.55 16.42 -12.30
CA SER A 23 -3.81 15.32 -12.90
C SER A 23 -3.19 15.81 -14.21
N SER A 24 -2.16 16.66 -14.11
CA SER A 24 -1.20 16.81 -15.20
C SER A 24 -0.36 15.54 -15.22
N LEU A 25 -0.64 14.65 -16.15
CA LEU A 25 0.18 13.47 -16.42
C LEU A 25 1.63 13.94 -16.62
N PRO A 26 2.62 13.48 -15.83
CA PRO A 26 4.01 13.72 -16.19
C PRO A 26 4.32 12.88 -17.43
N ARG A 27 4.59 13.57 -18.54
CA ARG A 27 5.11 12.98 -19.77
C ARG A 27 6.47 12.36 -19.44
N ILE A 28 6.49 11.04 -19.28
CA ILE A 28 7.72 10.31 -18.98
C ILE A 28 8.60 10.35 -20.23
N SER A 29 9.69 11.10 -20.16
CA SER A 29 10.74 11.06 -21.15
C SER A 29 11.50 9.75 -21.01
N PHE A 30 11.34 8.84 -21.97
CA PHE A 30 12.10 7.60 -22.02
C PHE A 30 13.55 7.93 -22.37
N LEU A 31 14.44 7.90 -21.39
CA LEU A 31 15.89 7.91 -21.63
C LEU A 31 16.31 6.46 -21.96
N SER A 32 16.75 6.23 -23.19
CA SER A 32 17.34 4.96 -23.63
C SER A 32 18.68 4.76 -22.93
N LEU A 33 18.73 3.82 -21.99
CA LEU A 33 19.96 3.47 -21.27
C LEU A 33 20.63 2.29 -21.98
N ASN A 34 21.56 2.60 -22.88
CA ASN A 34 22.36 1.59 -23.57
C ASN A 34 23.45 1.09 -22.62
N SER A 35 23.19 -0.01 -21.90
CA SER A 35 24.14 -0.63 -20.97
C SER A 35 25.10 -1.56 -21.71
N THR A 36 26.32 -1.08 -22.00
CA THR A 36 27.42 -1.95 -22.47
C THR A 36 28.12 -2.57 -21.27
N SER A 37 27.81 -3.83 -20.98
CA SER A 37 28.41 -4.59 -19.89
C SER A 37 29.86 -4.97 -20.23
N LYS A 38 30.84 -4.35 -19.58
CA LYS A 38 32.21 -4.89 -19.48
C LYS A 38 32.34 -5.63 -18.14
N PRO A 39 32.99 -6.81 -18.08
CA PRO A 39 33.16 -7.55 -16.84
C PRO A 39 34.24 -6.90 -15.96
N LEU A 40 33.87 -6.46 -14.76
CA LEU A 40 34.82 -6.06 -13.72
C LEU A 40 35.22 -7.31 -12.91
N ASN A 41 36.53 -7.57 -12.85
CA ASN A 41 37.13 -8.66 -12.09
C ASN A 41 36.81 -8.50 -10.59
N ARG A 42 36.14 -9.52 -10.04
CA ARG A 42 35.67 -9.56 -8.65
C ARG A 42 36.81 -9.98 -7.72
N LEU A 43 37.41 -9.02 -7.02
CA LEU A 43 38.32 -9.29 -5.90
C LEU A 43 37.55 -9.99 -4.77
N SER A 44 37.97 -11.20 -4.43
CA SER A 44 37.35 -12.03 -3.38
C SER A 44 37.96 -11.69 -2.03
N VAL A 45 37.16 -11.13 -1.12
CA VAL A 45 37.54 -10.91 0.27
C VAL A 45 36.81 -11.95 1.12
N LYS A 46 37.56 -12.86 1.73
CA LYS A 46 37.05 -13.82 2.72
C LYS A 46 36.89 -13.10 4.06
N ALA A 47 35.65 -12.81 4.44
CA ALA A 47 35.31 -12.43 5.81
C ALA A 47 35.08 -13.71 6.64
N ALA A 48 35.83 -13.87 7.73
CA ALA A 48 35.59 -14.91 8.72
C ALA A 48 34.38 -14.53 9.57
N ALA A 49 33.36 -15.38 9.60
CA ALA A 49 32.17 -15.19 10.42
C ALA A 49 32.43 -15.65 11.87
N ALA A 50 32.36 -14.72 12.82
CA ALA A 50 32.15 -15.07 14.22
C ALA A 50 30.66 -15.41 14.40
N ALA A 51 30.37 -16.63 14.84
CA ALA A 51 29.03 -17.13 15.06
C ALA A 51 28.35 -16.41 16.24
N SER A 52 27.42 -15.49 15.94
CA SER A 52 26.44 -15.01 16.91
C SER A 52 25.16 -15.81 16.72
N GLN A 53 24.91 -16.73 17.66
CA GLN A 53 23.73 -17.58 17.69
C GLN A 53 22.53 -16.79 18.26
N ASN A 54 22.07 -15.76 17.56
CA ASN A 54 20.71 -15.27 17.72
C ASN A 54 19.94 -15.61 16.44
N SER A 55 19.46 -16.85 16.40
CA SER A 55 18.51 -17.31 15.39
C SER A 55 17.15 -16.67 15.66
N VAL A 56 17.02 -15.40 15.28
CA VAL A 56 15.70 -14.85 14.95
C VAL A 56 15.20 -15.72 13.81
N LYS A 57 14.11 -16.46 14.05
CA LYS A 57 13.41 -17.25 13.04
C LYS A 57 13.03 -16.32 11.90
N THR A 58 13.90 -16.18 10.91
CA THR A 58 13.54 -15.60 9.63
C THR A 58 12.55 -16.56 9.00
N PRO A 59 11.33 -16.13 8.64
CA PRO A 59 10.36 -17.00 8.02
C PRO A 59 10.93 -17.50 6.70
N THR A 60 11.26 -18.79 6.68
CA THR A 60 11.78 -19.51 5.53
C THR A 60 10.67 -19.68 4.49
N LYS A 61 10.98 -19.29 3.24
CA LYS A 61 10.22 -19.49 1.99
C LYS A 61 8.93 -18.67 1.84
N ASP A 62 9.06 -17.55 1.13
CA ASP A 62 8.12 -17.06 0.11
C ASP A 62 6.63 -17.30 0.40
N ALA A 63 6.13 -16.82 1.54
CA ALA A 63 4.70 -16.61 1.69
C ALA A 63 4.32 -15.46 0.75
N ALA A 64 4.13 -15.78 -0.53
CA ALA A 64 3.79 -14.82 -1.57
C ALA A 64 2.64 -13.95 -1.08
N PHE A 65 2.88 -12.64 -1.02
CA PHE A 65 1.91 -11.69 -0.50
C PHE A 65 0.57 -11.85 -1.24
N LYS A 66 -0.43 -12.39 -0.55
CA LYS A 66 -1.75 -12.69 -1.12
C LYS A 66 -2.59 -11.42 -1.17
N HIS A 67 -2.34 -10.57 -2.16
CA HIS A 67 -3.18 -9.40 -2.44
C HIS A 67 -4.54 -9.83 -3.00
N CYS A 68 -5.62 -9.21 -2.52
CA CYS A 68 -6.99 -9.52 -2.95
C CYS A 68 -7.32 -9.00 -4.36
N PHE A 69 -6.62 -7.94 -4.81
CA PHE A 69 -6.68 -7.49 -6.19
C PHE A 69 -5.56 -8.11 -7.02
N LYS A 70 -5.92 -8.75 -8.14
CA LYS A 70 -4.97 -9.40 -9.03
C LYS A 70 -5.28 -9.03 -10.48
N LYS A 71 -4.24 -8.67 -11.22
CA LYS A 71 -4.32 -8.56 -12.68
C LYS A 71 -4.17 -9.97 -13.25
N SER A 72 -5.15 -10.41 -14.03
CA SER A 72 -5.10 -11.68 -14.73
C SER A 72 -4.45 -11.51 -16.11
N LEU A 73 -4.11 -12.63 -16.76
CA LEU A 73 -3.45 -12.66 -18.08
C LEU A 73 -4.37 -12.14 -19.19
N ASP A 74 -5.68 -12.16 -18.96
CA ASP A 74 -6.71 -11.57 -19.81
C ASP A 74 -6.68 -10.03 -19.86
N GLY A 75 -5.87 -9.40 -19.02
CA GLY A 75 -5.75 -7.94 -18.95
C GLY A 75 -6.74 -7.27 -17.99
N PHE A 76 -7.61 -8.03 -17.32
CA PHE A 76 -8.59 -7.50 -16.39
C PHE A 76 -8.11 -7.54 -14.93
N LEU A 77 -8.70 -6.66 -14.12
CA LEU A 77 -8.49 -6.62 -12.67
C LEU A 77 -9.59 -7.42 -11.97
N TYR A 78 -9.18 -8.28 -11.05
CA TYR A 78 -10.08 -9.13 -10.26
C TYR A 78 -9.93 -8.81 -8.78
N CYS A 79 -11.04 -8.86 -8.05
CA CYS A 79 -11.11 -8.82 -6.59
C CYS A 79 -11.73 -10.13 -6.10
N GLU A 80 -10.97 -10.97 -5.39
CA GLU A 80 -11.45 -12.27 -4.87
C GLU A 80 -12.09 -13.19 -5.94
N GLY A 81 -11.62 -13.11 -7.18
CA GLY A 81 -12.13 -13.90 -8.31
C GLY A 81 -13.28 -13.24 -9.08
N THR A 82 -13.81 -12.10 -8.62
CA THR A 82 -14.80 -11.31 -9.36
C THR A 82 -14.11 -10.24 -10.20
N LYS A 83 -14.51 -10.11 -11.47
CA LYS A 83 -13.98 -9.08 -12.37
C LYS A 83 -14.49 -7.71 -11.92
N VAL A 84 -13.57 -6.74 -11.78
CA VAL A 84 -13.92 -5.40 -11.29
C VAL A 84 -14.83 -4.65 -12.26
N GLU A 85 -14.70 -4.90 -13.57
CA GLU A 85 -15.58 -4.32 -14.59
C GLU A 85 -17.05 -4.72 -14.41
N ASP A 86 -17.32 -5.99 -14.11
CA ASP A 86 -18.68 -6.49 -13.87
C ASP A 86 -19.30 -5.82 -12.64
N ILE A 87 -18.47 -5.55 -11.61
CA ILE A 87 -18.89 -4.78 -10.43
C ILE A 87 -19.22 -3.34 -10.84
N MET A 88 -18.39 -2.71 -11.68
CA MET A 88 -18.63 -1.35 -12.17
C MET A 88 -19.93 -1.22 -12.97
N GLU A 89 -20.35 -2.26 -13.69
CA GLU A 89 -21.61 -2.29 -14.43
C GLU A 89 -22.82 -2.50 -13.50
N SER A 90 -22.64 -3.26 -12.42
CA SER A 90 -23.70 -3.52 -11.44
C SER A 90 -24.03 -2.33 -10.52
N VAL A 91 -23.10 -1.38 -10.39
CA VAL A 91 -23.25 -0.20 -9.53
C VAL A 91 -23.52 1.05 -10.37
N GLU A 92 -24.04 2.09 -9.73
CA GLU A 92 -24.24 3.38 -10.39
C GLU A 92 -22.93 3.98 -10.92
N ARG A 93 -23.02 4.68 -12.05
CA ARG A 93 -21.88 5.19 -12.81
C ARG A 93 -21.24 6.44 -12.16
N ARG A 94 -20.65 6.26 -10.98
CA ARG A 94 -19.90 7.26 -10.22
C ARG A 94 -18.66 6.62 -9.57
N PRO A 95 -17.66 7.40 -9.12
CA PRO A 95 -16.53 6.85 -8.37
C PRO A 95 -16.98 6.11 -7.11
N PHE A 96 -16.38 4.96 -6.84
CA PHE A 96 -16.66 4.17 -5.64
C PHE A 96 -15.39 3.51 -5.11
N TYR A 97 -15.43 3.14 -3.83
CA TYR A 97 -14.40 2.31 -3.20
C TYR A 97 -14.87 0.86 -3.17
N LEU A 98 -13.97 -0.05 -3.50
CA LEU A 98 -14.19 -1.49 -3.46
C LEU A 98 -13.21 -2.11 -2.46
N TYR A 99 -13.72 -2.91 -1.53
CA TYR A 99 -12.92 -3.59 -0.53
C TYR A 99 -13.25 -5.08 -0.53
N SER A 100 -12.23 -5.92 -0.34
CA SER A 100 -12.39 -7.34 -0.08
C SER A 100 -12.64 -7.57 1.41
N LYS A 101 -13.85 -8.02 1.77
CA LYS A 101 -14.15 -8.49 3.13
C LYS A 101 -13.22 -9.64 3.56
N PRO A 102 -12.98 -10.70 2.75
CA PRO A 102 -12.02 -11.75 3.09
C PRO A 102 -10.61 -11.23 3.40
N GLN A 103 -10.15 -10.19 2.71
CA GLN A 103 -8.84 -9.58 2.99
C GLN A 103 -8.81 -8.90 4.36
N ILE A 104 -9.85 -8.15 4.71
CA ILE A 104 -9.95 -7.48 6.01
C ILE A 104 -9.96 -8.54 7.13
N THR A 105 -10.72 -9.62 6.96
CA THR A 105 -10.75 -10.73 7.92
C THR A 105 -9.36 -11.34 8.13
N ARG A 106 -8.65 -11.67 7.04
CA ARG A 106 -7.28 -12.19 7.11
C ARG A 106 -6.32 -11.24 7.83
N ASN A 107 -6.47 -9.94 7.60
CA ASN A 107 -5.65 -8.95 8.30
C ASN A 107 -5.94 -8.93 9.80
N VAL A 108 -7.21 -8.99 10.21
CA VAL A 108 -7.59 -9.03 11.63
C VAL A 108 -7.09 -10.31 12.31
N GLU A 109 -7.24 -11.46 11.66
CA GLU A 109 -6.75 -12.75 12.17
C GLU A 109 -5.23 -12.71 12.35
N ALA A 110 -4.49 -12.20 11.37
CA ALA A 110 -3.04 -12.06 11.47
C ALA A 110 -2.59 -11.21 12.68
N TYR A 111 -3.32 -10.14 13.02
CA TYR A 111 -3.01 -9.35 14.22
C TYR A 111 -3.33 -10.11 15.51
N LYS A 112 -4.43 -10.87 15.54
CA LYS A 112 -4.77 -11.69 16.72
C LYS A 112 -3.70 -12.74 16.98
N GLU A 113 -3.31 -13.48 15.94
CA GLU A 113 -2.25 -14.49 16.01
C GLU A 113 -0.93 -13.90 16.48
N ALA A 114 -0.54 -12.72 15.97
CA ALA A 114 0.68 -12.06 16.38
C ALA A 114 0.68 -11.61 17.85
N LEU A 115 -0.48 -11.19 18.37
CA LEU A 115 -0.62 -10.77 19.77
C LEU A 115 -0.66 -11.96 20.73
N GLU A 116 -1.32 -13.06 20.35
CA GLU A 116 -1.34 -14.30 21.14
C GLU A 116 0.04 -14.96 21.20
N ALA A 117 0.78 -15.00 20.09
CA ALA A 117 2.15 -15.51 20.06
C ALA A 117 3.12 -14.71 20.96
N GLY A 118 2.88 -13.42 21.15
CA GLY A 118 3.64 -12.59 22.09
C GLY A 118 3.23 -12.75 23.55
N ALA A 119 2.03 -13.26 23.82
CA ALA A 119 1.53 -13.51 25.17
C ALA A 119 1.99 -14.87 25.73
N GLU A 120 2.19 -15.89 24.88
CA GLU A 120 2.73 -17.21 25.28
C GLU A 120 4.26 -17.21 25.51
N GLU A 121 4.97 -16.10 25.25
CA GLU A 121 6.41 -15.98 25.55
C GLU A 121 6.71 -15.57 27.01
N ASN A 122 5.71 -15.58 27.91
CA ASN A 122 5.87 -15.32 29.35
C ASN A 122 5.23 -16.42 30.20
#